data_AF-A3U6S7-F1
#
_entry.id   AF-A3U6S7-F1
#
_cell.length_a   1.000
_cell.length_b   1.000
_cell.length_c   1.000
_cell.angle_alpha   90.00
_cell.angle_beta   90.00
_cell.angle_gamma   90.00
#
_symmetry.space_group_name_H-M   'P 1'
#
loop_
_entity.id
_entity.type
_entity.pdbx_description
1 polymer ?
#
loop_
_entity_poly.entity_id
_entity_poly.type
_entity_poly.pdbx_seq_one_letter_code
_entity_poly.pdbx_strand_id
1 'polypeptide(L)'
;MLDQIKDIALYLVLGLIINLLSFFLANDYLVNYLLDNLITIQLTLLAINTATSGLVVSKMQDIKKENPHLDLKPISKSLLDSLKEQIILIIVAIALLIIIDSQITEKLEYTKYFDFGLEVFLIGVFINSVQILWDTGKAIFVMIDMTNTD
;
A
#
# COMPACT_ATOMS: atom_id res chain seq x y z
N MET A 1 -15.15 -5.67 2.53
CA MET A 1 -15.66 -4.85 1.40
C MET A 1 -15.97 -3.42 1.83
N LEU A 2 -16.94 -3.15 2.71
CA LEU A 2 -17.23 -1.75 3.10
C LEU A 2 -16.05 -1.09 3.82
N ASP A 3 -15.37 -1.80 4.72
CA ASP A 3 -14.24 -1.24 5.47
C ASP A 3 -13.02 -0.99 4.57
N GLN A 4 -12.69 -1.92 3.68
CA GLN A 4 -11.65 -1.71 2.65
C GLN A 4 -11.93 -0.50 1.75
N ILE A 5 -13.20 -0.24 1.40
CA ILE A 5 -13.57 0.95 0.60
C ILE A 5 -13.36 2.23 1.42
N LYS A 6 -13.68 2.22 2.72
CA LYS A 6 -13.41 3.36 3.61
C LYS A 6 -11.92 3.63 3.72
N ASP A 7 -11.11 2.59 3.82
CA ASP A 7 -9.65 2.70 3.94
C ASP A 7 -9.05 3.29 2.66
N ILE A 8 -9.44 2.78 1.49
CA ILE A 8 -9.03 3.35 0.20
C ILE A 8 -9.45 4.81 0.09
N ALA A 9 -10.69 5.14 0.46
CA ALA A 9 -11.17 6.52 0.45
C ALA A 9 -10.35 7.41 1.41
N LEU A 10 -9.99 6.90 2.60
CA LEU A 10 -9.13 7.61 3.54
C LEU A 10 -7.75 7.88 2.94
N TYR A 11 -7.12 6.91 2.28
CA TYR A 11 -5.81 7.09 1.65
C TYR A 11 -5.87 8.10 0.49
N LEU A 12 -6.97 8.15 -0.25
CA LEU A 12 -7.19 9.18 -1.28
C LEU A 12 -7.40 10.57 -0.66
N VAL A 13 -8.12 10.67 0.47
CA VAL A 13 -8.26 11.92 1.21
C VAL A 13 -6.91 12.40 1.74
N LEU A 14 -6.08 11.49 2.27
CA LEU A 14 -4.72 11.83 2.68
C LEU A 14 -3.86 12.26 1.48
N GLY A 15 -3.98 11.56 0.35
CA GLY A 15 -3.33 11.97 -0.90
C GLY A 15 -3.75 13.36 -1.36
N LEU A 16 -5.03 13.69 -1.24
CA LEU A 16 -5.57 15.03 -1.53
C LEU A 16 -4.97 16.08 -0.61
N ILE A 17 -4.94 15.82 0.71
CA ILE A 17 -4.38 16.76 1.69
C ILE A 17 -2.90 17.02 1.40
N ILE A 18 -2.13 15.96 1.13
CA ILE A 18 -0.70 16.08 0.82
C ILE A 18 -0.50 16.84 -0.50
N ASN A 19 -1.29 16.54 -1.54
CA ASN A 19 -1.12 17.25 -2.81
C ASN A 19 -1.56 18.72 -2.74
N LEU A 20 -2.60 19.03 -1.96
CA LEU A 20 -2.96 20.42 -1.64
C LEU A 20 -1.83 21.14 -0.93
N LEU A 21 -1.18 20.48 0.05
CA LEU A 21 -0.03 21.05 0.75
C LEU A 21 1.13 21.34 -0.23
N SER A 22 1.47 20.38 -1.11
CA SER A 22 2.45 20.55 -2.18
C SER A 22 2.12 21.76 -3.05
N PHE A 23 0.87 21.87 -3.49
CA PHE A 23 0.38 22.97 -4.32
C PHE A 23 0.49 24.34 -3.60
N PHE A 24 0.05 24.43 -2.34
CA PHE A 24 0.14 25.68 -1.56
C PHE A 24 1.57 26.11 -1.29
N LEU A 25 2.48 25.15 -1.15
CA LEU A 25 3.91 25.40 -0.96
C LEU A 25 4.67 25.58 -2.29
N ALA A 26 3.99 25.50 -3.44
CA ALA A 26 4.59 25.50 -4.77
C ALA A 26 5.76 24.51 -4.89
N ASN A 27 5.55 23.28 -4.40
CA ASN A 27 6.59 22.26 -4.27
C ASN A 27 6.15 20.92 -4.87
N ASP A 28 6.78 20.53 -5.98
CA ASP A 28 6.47 19.29 -6.71
C ASP A 28 7.37 18.11 -6.30
N TYR A 29 8.15 18.26 -5.22
CA TYR A 29 9.17 17.27 -4.81
C TYR A 29 8.62 15.86 -4.65
N LEU A 30 7.52 15.69 -3.91
CA LEU A 30 6.96 14.36 -3.64
C LEU A 30 6.44 13.71 -4.92
N VAL A 31 5.70 14.47 -5.75
CA VAL A 31 5.16 13.95 -7.01
C VAL A 31 6.29 13.52 -7.92
N ASN A 32 7.28 14.39 -8.16
CA ASN A 32 8.44 14.07 -9.01
C ASN A 32 9.19 12.83 -8.49
N TYR A 33 9.41 12.75 -7.18
CA TYR A 33 10.05 11.58 -6.58
C TYR A 33 9.25 10.29 -6.82
N LEU A 34 7.92 10.34 -6.69
CA LEU A 34 7.05 9.20 -6.94
C LEU A 34 6.98 8.84 -8.43
N LEU A 35 6.97 9.80 -9.35
CA LEU A 35 7.03 9.53 -10.79
C LEU A 35 8.27 8.71 -11.14
N ASP A 36 9.42 9.08 -10.58
CA ASP A 36 10.70 8.43 -10.86
C ASP A 36 10.85 7.07 -10.15
N ASN A 37 10.25 6.90 -8.96
CA ASN A 37 10.64 5.80 -8.05
C ASN A 37 9.48 4.93 -7.56
N LEU A 38 8.22 5.24 -7.85
CA LEU A 38 7.08 4.54 -7.24
C LEU A 38 7.12 3.03 -7.50
N ILE A 39 7.47 2.57 -8.71
CA ILE A 39 7.55 1.14 -8.99
C ILE A 39 8.63 0.45 -8.14
N THR A 40 9.81 1.06 -8.02
CA THR A 40 10.91 0.57 -7.17
C THR A 40 10.49 0.49 -5.71
N ILE A 41 9.81 1.52 -5.20
CA ILE A 41 9.27 1.55 -3.84
C ILE A 41 8.25 0.43 -3.65
N GLN A 42 7.31 0.27 -4.57
CA GLN A 42 6.26 -0.75 -4.48
C GLN A 42 6.82 -2.18 -4.49
N LEU A 43 7.79 -2.47 -5.36
CA LEU A 43 8.47 -3.77 -5.39
C LEU A 43 9.27 -4.02 -4.10
N THR A 44 9.90 -2.99 -3.55
CA THR A 44 10.60 -3.06 -2.26
C THR A 44 9.62 -3.37 -1.13
N LEU A 45 8.49 -2.67 -1.06
CA LEU A 45 7.44 -2.91 -0.07
C LEU A 45 6.84 -4.32 -0.22
N LEU A 46 6.63 -4.80 -1.45
CA LEU A 46 6.16 -6.17 -1.71
C LEU A 46 7.16 -7.22 -1.19
N ALA A 47 8.46 -7.01 -1.43
CA ALA A 47 9.49 -7.91 -0.94
C ALA A 47 9.51 -7.96 0.60
N ILE A 48 9.41 -6.81 1.26
CA ILE A 48 9.32 -6.73 2.72
C ILE A 48 8.04 -7.42 3.20
N ASN A 49 6.88 -7.11 2.62
CA ASN A 49 5.59 -7.70 3.00
C ASN A 49 5.59 -9.23 2.83
N THR A 50 6.25 -9.74 1.79
CA THR A 50 6.42 -11.18 1.54
C THR A 50 7.29 -11.83 2.61
N ALA A 51 8.43 -11.21 2.95
CA ALA A 51 9.33 -11.71 3.98
C ALA A 51 8.66 -11.69 5.38
N THR A 52 7.95 -10.61 5.71
CA THR A 52 7.22 -10.48 6.97
C THR A 52 6.07 -11.48 7.07
N SER A 53 5.27 -11.62 6.01
CA SER A 53 4.20 -12.62 5.96
C SER A 53 4.73 -14.04 6.11
N GLY A 54 5.88 -14.36 5.49
CA GLY A 54 6.55 -15.66 5.66
C GLY A 54 6.96 -15.93 7.11
N LEU A 55 7.50 -14.93 7.81
CA LEU A 55 7.83 -15.03 9.22
C LEU A 55 6.57 -15.25 10.08
N VAL A 56 5.48 -14.53 9.79
CA VAL A 56 4.20 -14.69 10.48
C VAL A 56 3.69 -16.12 10.32
N VAL A 57 3.65 -16.64 9.09
CA VAL A 57 3.22 -18.01 8.82
C VAL A 57 4.08 -19.04 9.54
N SER A 58 5.41 -18.84 9.58
CA SER A 58 6.30 -19.75 10.31
C SER A 58 5.96 -19.82 11.80
N LYS A 59 5.75 -18.67 12.45
CA LYS A 59 5.38 -18.63 13.88
C LYS A 59 4.00 -19.21 14.15
N MET A 60 3.05 -18.96 13.25
CA MET A 60 1.74 -19.59 13.32
C MET A 60 1.81 -21.12 13.24
N GLN A 61 2.71 -21.67 12.41
CA GLN A 61 2.89 -23.13 12.35
C GLN A 61 3.41 -23.70 13.67
N ASP A 62 4.27 -22.97 14.39
CA ASP A 62 4.74 -23.40 15.71
C ASP A 62 3.58 -23.38 16.72
N ILE A 63 2.79 -22.31 16.77
CA ILE A 63 1.58 -22.22 17.61
C ILE A 63 0.58 -23.36 17.30
N LYS A 64 0.41 -23.72 16.02
CA LYS A 64 -0.47 -24.82 15.58
C LYS A 64 -0.01 -26.19 16.06
N LYS A 65 1.31 -26.42 16.17
CA LYS A 65 1.86 -27.68 16.70
C LYS A 65 1.49 -27.85 18.17
N GLU A 66 1.54 -26.77 18.94
CA GLU A 66 1.19 -26.75 20.36
C GLU A 66 -0.34 -26.74 20.57
N ASN A 67 -1.09 -26.20 19.61
CA ASN A 67 -2.55 -26.06 19.69
C ASN A 67 -3.25 -26.62 18.42
N PRO A 68 -3.34 -27.96 18.26
CA PRO A 68 -3.83 -28.59 17.03
C PRO A 68 -5.27 -28.22 16.65
N HIS A 69 -6.09 -27.74 17.58
CA HIS A 69 -7.48 -27.39 17.34
C HIS A 69 -7.68 -25.97 16.75
N LEU A 70 -6.68 -25.08 16.83
CA LEU A 70 -6.81 -23.70 16.32
C LEU A 70 -6.88 -23.66 14.79
N ASP A 71 -7.94 -23.09 14.22
CA ASP A 71 -7.99 -22.87 12.77
C ASP A 71 -7.21 -21.60 12.38
N LEU A 72 -6.05 -21.79 11.76
CA LEU A 72 -5.16 -20.71 11.32
C LEU A 72 -5.34 -20.35 9.84
N LYS A 73 -6.19 -21.08 9.11
CA LYS A 73 -6.47 -20.79 7.69
C LYS A 73 -6.95 -19.36 7.45
N PRO A 74 -7.82 -18.76 8.31
CA PRO A 74 -8.27 -17.38 8.09
C PRO A 74 -7.12 -16.37 8.08
N ILE A 75 -6.16 -16.54 8.97
CA ILE A 75 -5.00 -15.63 9.09
C ILE A 75 -4.07 -15.81 7.87
N SER A 76 -3.77 -17.05 7.48
CA SER A 76 -2.96 -17.30 6.28
C SER A 76 -3.62 -16.75 5.01
N LYS A 77 -4.96 -16.81 4.93
CA LYS A 77 -5.72 -16.19 3.84
C LYS A 77 -5.58 -14.66 3.86
N SER A 78 -5.71 -14.01 5.01
CA SER A 78 -5.53 -12.56 5.13
C SER A 78 -4.13 -12.09 4.72
N LEU A 79 -3.07 -12.83 5.07
CA LEU A 79 -1.71 -12.52 4.61
C LEU A 79 -1.56 -12.66 3.10
N LEU A 80 -2.14 -13.71 2.51
CA LEU A 80 -2.15 -13.88 1.05
C LEU A 80 -2.95 -12.76 0.35
N ASP A 81 -4.06 -12.34 0.93
CA ASP A 81 -4.88 -11.27 0.38
C ASP A 81 -4.14 -9.91 0.46
N SER A 82 -3.39 -9.63 1.53
CA SER A 82 -2.47 -8.47 1.62
C SER A 82 -1.42 -8.46 0.50
N LEU A 83 -0.81 -9.61 0.18
CA LEU A 83 0.13 -9.72 -0.94
C LEU A 83 -0.54 -9.45 -2.29
N LYS A 84 -1.77 -9.95 -2.50
CA LYS A 84 -2.53 -9.66 -3.72
C LYS A 84 -2.88 -8.18 -3.84
N GLU A 85 -3.29 -7.54 -2.75
CA GLU A 85 -3.60 -6.11 -2.72
C GLU A 85 -2.37 -5.28 -3.13
N GLN A 86 -1.18 -5.61 -2.63
CA GLN A 86 0.07 -4.96 -3.04
C GLN A 86 0.36 -5.13 -4.55
N ILE A 87 0.14 -6.32 -5.10
CA ILE A 87 0.31 -6.58 -6.54
C ILE A 87 -0.68 -5.76 -7.37
N ILE A 88 -1.94 -5.65 -6.91
CA ILE A 88 -2.94 -4.81 -7.57
C ILE A 88 -2.51 -3.33 -7.54
N LEU A 89 -1.98 -2.85 -6.42
CA LEU A 89 -1.46 -1.47 -6.30
C LEU A 89 -0.27 -1.22 -7.23
N ILE A 90 0.61 -2.19 -7.44
CA ILE A 90 1.69 -2.09 -8.45
C ILE A 90 1.09 -1.89 -9.85
N ILE A 91 0.09 -2.69 -10.23
CA ILE A 91 -0.56 -2.59 -11.54
C ILE A 91 -1.24 -1.22 -11.70
N VAL A 92 -1.93 -0.75 -10.66
CA VAL A 92 -2.56 0.58 -10.65
C VAL A 92 -1.51 1.69 -10.76
N ALA A 93 -0.39 1.58 -10.04
CA ALA A 93 0.72 2.53 -10.14
C ALA A 93 1.27 2.61 -11.57
N ILE A 94 1.52 1.46 -12.21
CA ILE A 94 1.98 1.40 -13.60
C ILE A 94 0.98 2.10 -14.53
N ALA A 95 -0.31 1.81 -14.39
CA ALA A 95 -1.36 2.44 -15.20
C ALA A 95 -1.39 3.96 -15.01
N LEU A 96 -1.31 4.44 -13.76
CA LEU A 96 -1.27 5.88 -13.46
C LEU A 96 -0.03 6.55 -14.07
N LEU A 97 1.16 5.96 -13.90
CA LEU A 97 2.40 6.50 -14.46
C LEU A 97 2.34 6.59 -15.99
N ILE A 98 1.82 5.57 -16.66
CA ILE A 98 1.64 5.59 -18.12
C ILE A 98 0.69 6.73 -18.53
N ILE A 99 -0.41 6.93 -17.79
CA ILE A 99 -1.38 7.99 -18.11
C ILE A 99 -0.75 9.37 -17.91
N ILE A 100 -0.02 9.58 -16.81
CA ILE A 100 0.64 10.85 -16.49
C ILE A 100 1.71 11.20 -17.51
N ASP A 101 2.57 10.24 -17.88
CA ASP A 101 3.65 10.45 -18.85
C ASP A 101 3.15 10.53 -20.31
N SER A 102 1.92 10.09 -20.57
CA SER A 102 1.35 10.17 -21.91
C SER A 102 1.02 11.61 -22.32
N GLN A 103 1.26 11.95 -23.59
CA GLN A 103 0.81 13.21 -24.22
C GLN A 103 -0.73 13.35 -24.31
N ILE A 104 -1.50 12.46 -23.64
CA ILE A 104 -2.97 12.54 -23.59
C ILE A 104 -3.41 13.70 -22.69
N THR A 105 -2.65 13.97 -21.62
CA THR A 105 -2.92 15.06 -20.67
C THR A 105 -2.84 16.44 -21.35
N GLU A 106 -1.88 16.63 -22.26
CA GLU A 106 -1.68 17.87 -23.03
C GLU A 106 -2.82 18.22 -23.99
N LYS A 107 -3.69 17.25 -24.35
CA LYS A 107 -4.78 17.43 -25.32
C LYS A 107 -6.13 17.79 -24.68
N LEU A 108 -6.21 17.85 -23.34
CA LEU A 108 -7.43 18.15 -22.61
C LEU A 108 -7.54 19.65 -22.29
N GLU A 109 -8.73 20.24 -22.39
CA GLU A 109 -8.94 21.67 -22.03
C GLU A 109 -8.66 21.97 -20.54
N TYR A 110 -8.69 20.95 -19.68
CA TYR A 110 -8.54 21.06 -18.21
C TYR A 110 -7.33 20.28 -17.67
N THR A 111 -6.23 20.22 -18.42
CA THR A 111 -5.01 19.45 -18.09
C THR A 111 -4.59 19.61 -16.63
N LYS A 112 -4.54 20.85 -16.10
CA LYS A 112 -4.09 21.10 -14.71
C LYS A 112 -4.92 20.40 -13.63
N TYR A 113 -6.25 20.36 -13.78
CA TYR A 113 -7.11 19.71 -12.78
C TYR A 113 -7.08 18.19 -12.92
N PHE A 114 -6.89 17.70 -14.15
CA PHE A 114 -6.75 16.28 -14.42
C PHE A 114 -5.43 15.74 -13.85
N ASP A 115 -4.32 16.43 -14.10
CA ASP A 115 -2.99 16.10 -13.57
C ASP A 115 -3.00 16.11 -12.04
N PHE A 116 -3.57 17.16 -11.43
CA PHE A 116 -3.74 17.23 -9.98
C PHE A 116 -4.51 16.02 -9.41
N GLY A 117 -5.56 15.57 -10.11
CA GLY A 117 -6.30 14.38 -9.73
C GLY A 117 -5.44 13.12 -9.80
N LEU A 118 -4.68 12.94 -10.88
CA LEU A 118 -3.78 11.79 -11.06
C LEU A 118 -2.67 11.76 -10.01
N GLU A 119 -2.10 12.91 -9.64
CA GLU A 119 -1.14 13.05 -8.56
C GLU A 119 -1.72 12.63 -7.21
N VAL A 120 -2.96 13.01 -6.91
CA VAL A 120 -3.67 12.57 -5.70
C VAL A 120 -3.83 11.04 -5.69
N PHE A 121 -4.18 10.42 -6.82
CA PHE A 121 -4.23 8.96 -6.93
C PHE A 121 -2.85 8.33 -6.74
N LEU A 122 -1.81 8.91 -7.33
CA LEU A 122 -0.43 8.43 -7.23
C LEU A 122 0.05 8.43 -5.77
N ILE A 123 -0.17 9.54 -5.05
CA ILE A 123 0.14 9.66 -3.62
C ILE A 123 -0.72 8.70 -2.80
N GLY A 124 -2.01 8.56 -3.12
CA GLY A 124 -2.92 7.62 -2.44
C GLY A 124 -2.47 6.16 -2.58
N VAL A 125 -1.99 5.76 -3.76
CA VAL A 125 -1.41 4.43 -4.00
C VAL A 125 -0.15 4.23 -3.17
N PHE A 126 0.73 5.24 -3.08
CA PHE A 126 1.90 5.19 -2.22
C PHE A 126 1.53 5.01 -0.74
N ILE A 127 0.59 5.81 -0.23
CA ILE A 127 0.13 5.74 1.17
C ILE A 127 -0.49 4.37 1.47
N ASN A 128 -1.37 3.87 0.60
CA ASN A 128 -2.02 2.57 0.77
C ASN A 128 -0.98 1.45 0.88
N SER A 129 0.03 1.47 0.02
CA SER A 129 1.12 0.50 0.06
C SER A 129 1.96 0.55 1.33
N VAL A 130 2.21 1.74 1.89
CA VAL A 130 2.87 1.88 3.19
C VAL A 130 2.00 1.31 4.31
N GLN A 131 0.69 1.53 4.23
CA GLN A 131 -0.25 1.05 5.24
C GLN A 131 -0.40 -0.48 5.24
N ILE A 132 -0.43 -1.12 4.06
CA ILE A 132 -0.40 -2.58 3.94
C ILE A 132 0.84 -3.17 4.64
N LEU A 133 2.00 -2.54 4.46
CA LEU A 133 3.21 -2.95 5.14
C LEU A 133 3.11 -2.71 6.66
N TRP A 134 2.56 -1.58 7.10
CA TRP A 134 2.36 -1.28 8.51
C TRP A 134 1.49 -2.32 9.21
N ASP A 135 0.36 -2.69 8.61
CA ASP A 135 -0.56 -3.67 9.20
C ASP A 135 0.09 -5.04 9.31
N THR A 136 0.85 -5.45 8.29
CA THR A 136 1.57 -6.73 8.32
C THR A 136 2.74 -6.71 9.31
N GLY A 137 3.49 -5.61 9.38
CA GLY A 137 4.58 -5.43 10.33
C GLY A 137 4.09 -5.45 11.79
N LYS A 138 2.98 -4.75 12.07
CA LYS A 138 2.36 -4.74 13.40
C LYS A 138 1.94 -6.14 13.85
N ALA A 139 1.44 -6.99 12.94
CA ALA A 139 1.09 -8.36 13.26
C ALA A 139 2.28 -9.18 13.79
N ILE A 140 3.49 -8.97 13.24
CA ILE A 140 4.70 -9.63 13.74
C ILE A 140 4.99 -9.22 15.18
N PHE A 141 4.97 -7.91 15.48
CA PHE A 141 5.25 -7.42 16.83
C PHE A 141 4.27 -8.01 17.84
N VAL A 142 2.98 -8.04 17.50
CA VAL A 142 1.95 -8.65 18.36
C VAL A 142 2.23 -10.14 18.59
N MET A 143 2.64 -10.89 17.57
CA MET A 143 2.94 -12.31 17.75
C MET A 143 4.22 -12.57 18.56
N ILE A 144 5.24 -11.73 18.39
CA ILE A 144 6.45 -11.82 19.22
C ILE A 144 6.10 -11.55 20.68
N ASP A 145 5.32 -10.50 20.95
CA ASP A 145 4.89 -10.16 22.32
C ASP A 145 4.07 -11.28 22.96
N MET A 146 3.15 -11.92 22.22
CA MET A 146 2.39 -13.07 22.71
C MET A 146 3.29 -14.24 23.15
N THR A 147 4.40 -14.47 22.44
CA THR A 147 5.36 -15.54 22.80
C THR A 147 6.31 -15.20 23.95
N ASN A 148 6.40 -13.93 24.38
CA ASN A 148 7.27 -13.50 25.48
C ASN A 148 6.52 -13.40 26.83
N THR A 149 5.21 -13.64 26.86
CA THR A 149 4.38 -13.57 28.08
C THR A 149 4.24 -14.90 28.84
N ASP A 150 4.98 -15.93 28.43
CA ASP A 150 5.20 -17.16 29.21
C ASP A 150 6.51 -17.06 30.03
#